data_AF-A0A3B9HZU1-F1
#
_entry.id   AF-A0A3B9HZU1-F1
#
_cell.length_a   1.000
_cell.length_b   1.000
_cell.length_c   1.000
_cell.angle_alpha   90.00
_cell.angle_beta   90.00
_cell.angle_gamma   90.00
#
_symmetry.space_group_name_H-M   'P 1'
#
loop_
_entity.id
_entity.type
_entity.pdbx_description
1 polymer ?
#
loop_
_entity_poly.entity_id
_entity_poly.type
_entity_poly.pdbx_seq_one_letter_code
_entity_poly.pdbx_strand_id
1 'polypeptide(L)'
;LGNNRKVALRVRPHFLFRDFHGNMYESSGIERCAQIQERQLRLQPFANAPELYIRWDRGKFAEDAKWHKDIFLQAEEDRGLPDREDDFSCGCLEISPFSGAVSLLFSDQPISSFNPMDLRKREEQRLENIASSLHSSDPLLRNLLLAADQFIVERQSTGSRSIIAGYPWFSDWGRDSLISLPGLTLVTGRFDDARSILKTFAAAIQNGLVANCFADSGNEASYNSVDASLWFFVAAYKLIEYTDDWDFVRDHLFEGMTAIVEAFMHGTRFDIAMDEEDGLISAGNPDVQVTWMDAKVDGWVVTPRNGKAVEVNALWYNSLKIFALFQEKFEGHSREITALAKKVKISFHKVFWNERQHCLYDYIKTDGTPDDALRPNQIFATSLPFGLLDHHEERAVVDCVFSRLYTSHGLRSLSTDNVHYEGFYCGDRIKRDGAYHQGTVWGFLIGPFISSYLKVNNFSMESQLRASLMIEPFINHLSREGCLGSISEIFDGNMPHSPRGCFAQAWSVAELLRCYIEDIKGQKPEIVI
;
A
#
# COMPACT_ATOMS: atom_id res chain seq x y z
N LEU A 1 11.71 48.99 16.08
CA LEU A 1 12.44 48.32 17.18
C LEU A 1 13.55 47.47 16.57
N GLY A 2 14.76 48.02 16.45
CA GLY A 2 15.92 47.31 15.91
C GLY A 2 16.44 46.28 16.92
N ASN A 3 16.07 45.01 16.74
CA ASN A 3 16.57 43.93 17.59
C ASN A 3 17.96 43.49 17.11
N ASN A 4 18.99 44.23 17.52
CA ASN A 4 20.41 43.85 17.35
C ASN A 4 20.82 42.72 18.32
N ARG A 5 19.90 41.79 18.63
CA ARG A 5 20.15 40.66 19.53
C ARG A 5 20.99 39.65 18.77
N LYS A 6 22.22 39.42 19.24
CA LYS A 6 23.06 38.33 18.77
C LYS A 6 22.41 37.01 19.21
N VAL A 7 21.84 36.27 18.27
CA VAL A 7 21.31 34.93 18.49
C VAL A 7 22.43 33.92 18.26
N ALA A 8 22.46 32.84 19.04
CA ALA A 8 23.31 31.69 18.78
C ALA A 8 22.41 30.49 18.43
N LEU A 9 22.75 29.75 17.38
CA LEU A 9 22.10 28.50 17.02
C LEU A 9 23.00 27.34 17.47
N ARG A 10 22.44 26.40 18.21
CA ARG A 10 23.09 25.14 18.58
C ARG A 10 22.25 23.98 18.07
N VAL A 11 22.83 23.14 17.23
CA VAL A 11 22.20 21.93 16.69
C VAL A 11 22.92 20.72 17.24
N ARG A 12 22.22 19.87 17.98
CA ARG A 12 22.76 18.61 18.51
C ARG A 12 22.07 17.45 17.81
N PRO A 13 22.74 16.75 16.87
CA PRO A 13 22.20 15.52 16.31
C PRO A 13 22.18 14.40 17.37
N HIS A 14 21.08 13.65 17.37
CA HIS A 14 20.90 12.44 18.17
C HIS A 14 20.84 11.24 17.22
N PHE A 15 21.56 10.17 17.53
CA PHE A 15 21.75 9.02 16.66
C PHE A 15 21.17 7.76 17.30
N LEU A 16 20.24 7.14 16.58
CA LEU A 16 19.58 5.89 16.93
C LEU A 16 19.90 4.84 15.86
N PHE A 17 20.95 4.04 16.07
CA PHE A 17 21.33 2.97 15.16
C PHE A 17 20.61 1.67 15.52
N ARG A 18 19.33 1.63 15.20
CA ARG A 18 18.44 0.51 15.47
C ARG A 18 17.49 0.28 14.30
N ASP A 19 16.96 -0.94 14.21
CA ASP A 19 15.81 -1.21 13.37
C ASP A 19 14.51 -0.69 14.03
N PHE A 20 13.41 -0.65 13.29
CA PHE A 20 12.11 -0.19 13.76
C PHE A 20 11.47 -1.08 14.85
N HIS A 21 11.95 -2.31 15.05
CA HIS A 21 11.59 -3.21 16.15
C HIS A 21 12.57 -3.18 17.34
N GLY A 22 13.73 -2.55 17.18
CA GLY A 22 14.76 -2.49 18.21
C GLY A 22 14.63 -1.26 19.11
N ASN A 23 15.31 -1.32 20.25
CA ASN A 23 15.65 -0.17 21.09
C ASN A 23 17.19 -0.07 21.17
N MET A 24 17.68 1.14 21.41
CA MET A 24 19.11 1.39 21.61
C MET A 24 19.37 1.66 23.09
N TYR A 25 20.46 1.11 23.62
CA TYR A 25 20.92 1.33 24.99
C TYR A 25 22.41 1.69 24.98
N GLU A 26 22.86 2.32 26.05
CA GLU A 26 24.27 2.72 26.22
C GLU A 26 25.23 1.56 25.94
N SER A 27 26.20 1.84 25.06
CA SER A 27 27.25 0.90 24.67
C SER A 27 28.60 1.60 24.66
N SER A 28 29.61 0.96 25.27
CA SER A 28 30.94 1.50 25.51
C SER A 28 31.85 1.63 24.26
N GLY A 29 31.31 1.36 23.06
CA GLY A 29 32.05 1.46 21.80
C GLY A 29 31.76 2.69 20.96
N ILE A 30 30.52 3.23 21.00
CA ILE A 30 30.03 4.22 20.04
C ILE A 30 30.77 5.56 20.14
N GLU A 31 31.17 5.94 21.35
CA GLU A 31 31.90 7.19 21.63
C GLU A 31 33.20 7.33 20.84
N ARG A 32 33.83 6.21 20.46
CA ARG A 32 35.11 6.18 19.75
C ARG A 32 34.97 6.15 18.23
N CYS A 33 33.74 6.07 17.72
CA CYS A 33 33.47 5.85 16.30
C CYS A 33 33.21 7.14 15.52
N ALA A 34 33.15 8.29 16.21
CA ALA A 34 32.97 9.59 15.58
C ALA A 34 34.31 10.13 15.05
N GLN A 35 34.37 10.41 13.76
CA GLN A 35 35.52 11.05 13.11
C GLN A 35 35.09 12.41 12.58
N ILE A 36 35.66 13.48 13.14
CA ILE A 36 35.33 14.86 12.76
C ILE A 36 36.54 15.48 12.05
N GLN A 37 36.35 15.89 10.81
CA GLN A 37 37.37 16.56 10.01
C GLN A 37 36.71 17.54 9.05
N GLU A 38 37.28 18.73 8.86
CA GLU A 38 36.94 19.65 7.75
C GLU A 38 35.44 19.90 7.52
N ARG A 39 34.70 20.17 8.61
CA ARG A 39 33.23 20.37 8.61
C ARG A 39 32.40 19.14 8.22
N GLN A 40 32.93 17.96 8.49
CA GLN A 40 32.28 16.68 8.28
C GLN A 40 32.40 15.82 9.54
N LEU A 41 31.36 15.04 9.80
CA LEU A 41 31.32 13.98 10.80
C LEU A 41 31.06 12.66 10.05
N ARG A 42 31.89 11.65 10.29
CA ARG A 42 31.61 10.25 9.94
C ARG A 42 31.36 9.48 11.22
N LEU A 43 30.33 8.64 11.22
CA LEU A 43 29.95 7.81 12.36
C LEU A 43 29.58 6.40 11.89
N GLN A 44 30.23 5.40 12.47
CA GLN A 44 29.87 3.99 12.27
C GLN A 44 30.02 3.25 13.61
N PRO A 45 28.93 3.08 14.37
CA PRO A 45 29.02 2.56 15.74
C PRO A 45 29.47 1.10 15.82
N PHE A 46 29.11 0.28 14.82
CA PHE A 46 29.40 -1.15 14.75
C PHE A 46 29.85 -1.53 13.34
N ALA A 47 30.65 -2.58 13.19
CA ALA A 47 31.19 -2.98 11.88
C ALA A 47 30.10 -3.36 10.84
N ASN A 48 28.94 -3.83 11.32
CA ASN A 48 27.77 -4.17 10.52
C ASN A 48 26.73 -3.04 10.44
N ALA A 49 26.97 -1.90 11.09
CA ALA A 49 26.09 -0.74 10.99
C ALA A 49 26.39 0.06 9.71
N PRO A 50 25.38 0.69 9.09
CA PRO A 50 25.61 1.63 8.01
C PRO A 50 26.49 2.78 8.49
N GLU A 51 27.31 3.30 7.58
CA GLU A 51 28.08 4.51 7.85
C GLU A 51 27.20 5.73 7.67
N LEU A 52 27.24 6.64 8.65
CA LEU A 52 26.55 7.92 8.57
C LEU A 52 27.56 9.04 8.38
N TYR A 53 27.30 9.86 7.37
CA TYR A 53 28.07 11.04 7.04
C TYR A 53 27.21 12.29 7.25
N ILE A 54 27.78 13.28 7.93
CA ILE A 54 27.13 14.58 8.14
C ILE A 54 28.07 15.67 7.69
N ARG A 55 27.58 16.64 6.93
CA ARG A 55 28.36 17.81 6.51
C ARG A 55 27.58 19.10 6.73
N TRP A 56 28.28 20.17 7.09
CA TRP A 56 27.67 21.47 7.36
C TRP A 56 28.43 22.62 6.70
N ASP A 57 27.72 23.71 6.43
CA ASP A 57 28.23 24.81 5.60
C ASP A 57 29.01 25.83 6.42
N ARG A 58 28.58 26.10 7.65
CA ARG A 58 29.22 27.04 8.58
C ARG A 58 28.98 26.68 10.04
N GLY A 59 29.75 27.30 10.92
CA GLY A 59 29.77 26.98 12.35
C GLY A 59 30.95 26.11 12.74
N LYS A 60 31.12 25.93 14.04
CA LYS A 60 32.12 25.05 14.63
C LYS A 60 31.39 23.89 15.30
N PHE A 61 31.86 22.67 15.05
CA PHE A 61 31.39 21.52 15.81
C PHE A 61 32.17 21.45 17.12
N ALA A 62 31.45 21.48 18.24
CA ALA A 62 31.98 21.27 19.56
C ALA A 62 31.74 19.81 19.95
N GLU A 63 32.82 19.06 20.05
CA GLU A 63 32.82 17.68 20.56
C GLU A 63 32.37 17.67 22.02
N ASP A 64 31.30 16.92 22.28
CA ASP A 64 30.67 16.76 23.60
C ASP A 64 29.88 15.45 23.51
N ALA A 65 30.62 14.36 23.28
CA ALA A 65 30.05 13.03 23.12
C ALA A 65 29.34 12.61 24.42
N LYS A 66 28.07 12.24 24.32
CA LYS A 66 27.32 11.77 25.49
C LYS A 66 26.13 10.90 25.10
N TRP A 67 25.75 10.04 26.03
CA TRP A 67 24.50 9.32 26.04
C TRP A 67 23.42 10.12 26.77
N HIS A 68 22.24 10.22 26.18
CA HIS A 68 21.03 10.66 26.87
C HIS A 68 20.24 9.40 27.19
N LYS A 69 20.03 9.16 28.48
CA LYS A 69 19.49 7.90 28.99
C LYS A 69 18.04 8.01 29.38
N ASP A 70 17.35 6.87 29.40
CA ASP A 70 15.98 6.76 29.90
C ASP A 70 15.01 7.71 29.18
N ILE A 71 15.18 7.84 27.86
CA ILE A 71 14.25 8.59 27.02
C ILE A 71 12.96 7.79 26.96
N PHE A 72 11.89 8.43 27.41
CA PHE A 72 10.57 7.84 27.42
C PHE A 72 9.85 8.00 26.09
N LEU A 73 9.47 6.87 25.51
CA LEU A 73 8.77 6.76 24.24
C LEU A 73 7.29 6.48 24.48
N GLN A 74 6.50 7.54 24.71
CA GLN A 74 5.06 7.42 24.96
C GLN A 74 4.34 6.57 23.91
N ALA A 75 4.69 6.75 22.62
CA ALA A 75 4.07 5.99 21.54
C ALA A 75 4.37 4.49 21.59
N GLU A 76 5.51 4.08 22.14
CA GLU A 76 5.85 2.66 22.30
C GLU A 76 5.19 2.07 23.55
N GLU A 77 5.10 2.84 24.65
CA GLU A 77 4.31 2.47 25.84
C GLU A 77 2.85 2.21 25.47
N ASP A 78 2.23 3.13 24.72
CA ASP A 78 0.85 3.01 24.26
C ASP A 78 0.61 1.75 23.40
N ARG A 79 1.68 1.25 22.74
CA ARG A 79 1.68 0.03 21.93
C ARG A 79 2.04 -1.22 22.71
N GLY A 80 2.37 -1.11 23.99
CA GLY A 80 2.86 -2.21 24.82
C GLY A 80 4.25 -2.72 24.40
N LEU A 81 5.07 -1.87 23.78
CA LEU A 81 6.44 -2.15 23.37
C LEU A 81 7.43 -1.55 24.40
N PRO A 82 8.72 -1.93 24.38
CA PRO A 82 9.71 -1.32 25.28
C PRO A 82 9.76 0.20 25.07
N ASP A 83 9.46 0.92 26.14
CA ASP A 83 9.18 2.36 26.17
C ASP A 83 10.39 3.22 26.56
N ARG A 84 11.52 2.59 26.89
CA ARG A 84 12.77 3.26 27.27
C ARG A 84 13.87 2.97 26.28
N GLU A 85 14.50 4.04 25.79
CA GLU A 85 15.73 3.96 25.01
C GLU A 85 16.76 5.00 25.43
N ASP A 86 18.02 4.74 25.09
CA ASP A 86 19.10 5.71 25.19
C ASP A 86 19.49 6.15 23.77
N ASP A 87 19.73 7.45 23.58
CA ASP A 87 20.30 7.98 22.35
C ASP A 87 21.73 8.44 22.53
N PHE A 88 22.47 8.47 21.42
CA PHE A 88 23.84 8.94 21.42
C PHE A 88 24.00 10.23 20.62
N SER A 89 24.81 11.16 21.14
CA SER A 89 25.19 12.37 20.42
C SER A 89 26.69 12.58 20.46
N CYS A 90 27.30 12.92 19.32
CA CYS A 90 28.74 13.20 19.22
C CYS A 90 29.13 14.61 19.71
N GLY A 91 28.17 15.52 19.86
CA GLY A 91 28.45 16.93 20.13
C GLY A 91 27.42 17.86 19.50
N CYS A 92 27.78 19.13 19.34
CA CYS A 92 26.87 20.12 18.78
C CYS A 92 27.54 21.03 17.75
N LEU A 93 26.79 21.36 16.70
CA LEU A 93 27.14 22.42 15.76
C LEU A 93 26.73 23.77 16.36
N GLU A 94 27.70 24.65 16.56
CA GLU A 94 27.50 25.99 17.11
C GLU A 94 27.72 27.07 16.04
N ILE A 95 26.72 27.94 15.88
CA ILE A 95 26.78 29.14 15.05
C ILE A 95 26.47 30.36 15.91
N SER A 96 27.46 31.22 16.13
CA SER A 96 27.31 32.48 16.84
C SER A 96 28.24 33.55 16.26
N PRO A 97 27.73 34.73 15.85
CA PRO A 97 26.31 35.07 15.77
C PRO A 97 25.61 34.33 14.61
N PHE A 98 24.37 33.90 14.84
CA PHE A 98 23.52 33.30 13.82
C PHE A 98 22.70 34.37 13.08
N SER A 99 22.74 34.33 11.76
CA SER A 99 21.90 35.13 10.86
C SER A 99 21.66 34.39 9.54
N GLY A 100 20.43 34.36 9.03
CA GLY A 100 20.08 33.66 7.79
C GLY A 100 19.85 32.16 7.97
N ALA A 101 20.39 31.33 7.07
CA ALA A 101 20.17 29.87 7.05
C ALA A 101 21.47 29.09 7.34
N VAL A 102 21.34 27.88 7.87
CA VAL A 102 22.44 26.91 8.04
C VAL A 102 21.98 25.61 7.38
N SER A 103 22.89 24.93 6.69
CA SER A 103 22.58 23.69 5.99
C SER A 103 23.38 22.53 6.57
N LEU A 104 22.68 21.46 6.90
CA LEU A 104 23.25 20.17 7.30
C LEU A 104 22.78 19.13 6.29
N LEU A 105 23.71 18.30 5.81
CA LEU A 105 23.43 17.14 4.96
C LEU A 105 23.74 15.88 5.74
N PHE A 106 22.80 14.94 5.77
CA PHE A 106 22.97 13.58 6.27
C PHE A 106 23.01 12.64 5.07
N SER A 107 23.92 11.68 5.06
CA SER A 107 24.05 10.69 3.98
C SER A 107 24.56 9.37 4.53
N ASP A 108 24.06 8.29 3.97
CA ASP A 108 24.56 6.93 4.12
C ASP A 108 25.77 6.63 3.19
N GLN A 109 26.25 7.64 2.45
CA GLN A 109 27.37 7.57 1.52
C GLN A 109 28.40 8.68 1.78
N PRO A 110 29.68 8.48 1.42
CA PRO A 110 30.71 9.51 1.58
C PRO A 110 30.37 10.81 0.83
N ILE A 111 30.48 11.96 1.53
CA ILE A 111 30.16 13.28 0.97
C ILE A 111 31.43 13.92 0.37
N SER A 112 31.65 13.75 -0.94
CA SER A 112 32.81 14.31 -1.64
C SER A 112 32.74 15.84 -1.82
N SER A 113 31.55 16.37 -2.07
CA SER A 113 31.30 17.81 -2.28
C SER A 113 30.00 18.25 -1.59
N PHE A 114 29.99 19.48 -1.09
CA PHE A 114 28.81 20.02 -0.41
C PHE A 114 28.59 21.48 -0.80
N ASN A 115 27.63 21.69 -1.70
CA ASN A 115 27.04 22.98 -1.98
C ASN A 115 25.54 22.90 -1.71
N PRO A 116 25.04 23.47 -0.59
CA PRO A 116 23.63 23.42 -0.22
C PRO A 116 22.69 23.98 -1.29
N MET A 117 23.11 25.05 -1.99
CA MET A 117 22.29 25.69 -3.01
C MET A 117 22.12 24.78 -4.23
N ASP A 118 23.20 24.11 -4.66
CA ASP A 118 23.14 23.18 -5.79
C ASP A 118 22.37 21.91 -5.44
N LEU A 119 22.51 21.40 -4.21
CA LEU A 119 21.72 20.26 -3.72
C LEU A 119 20.23 20.59 -3.70
N ARG A 120 19.86 21.74 -3.11
CA ARG A 120 18.48 22.21 -3.06
C ARG A 120 17.90 22.41 -4.46
N LYS A 121 18.63 23.09 -5.36
CA LYS A 121 18.18 23.32 -6.73
C LYS A 121 17.98 22.01 -7.51
N ARG A 122 18.88 21.03 -7.32
CA ARG A 122 18.72 19.69 -7.93
C ARG A 122 17.47 18.99 -7.43
N GLU A 123 17.20 19.05 -6.12
CA GLU A 123 16.00 18.44 -5.56
C GLU A 123 14.73 19.16 -5.99
N GLU A 124 14.71 20.49 -5.97
CA GLU A 124 13.59 21.29 -6.50
C GLU A 124 13.32 20.95 -7.97
N GLN A 125 14.36 20.77 -8.79
CA GLN A 125 14.23 20.35 -10.18
C GLN A 125 13.71 18.91 -10.31
N ARG A 126 14.16 17.98 -9.46
CA ARG A 126 13.69 16.58 -9.46
C ARG A 126 12.19 16.54 -9.14
N LEU A 127 11.77 17.24 -8.09
CA LEU A 127 10.37 17.35 -7.69
C LEU A 127 9.52 18.02 -8.79
N GLU A 128 10.04 19.05 -9.44
CA GLU A 128 9.32 19.70 -10.56
C GLU A 128 9.17 18.78 -11.76
N ASN A 129 10.18 17.97 -12.09
CA ASN A 129 10.10 16.99 -13.17
C ASN A 129 9.01 15.93 -12.89
N ILE A 130 8.88 15.49 -11.63
CA ILE A 130 7.82 14.55 -11.22
C ILE A 130 6.45 15.21 -11.29
N ALA A 131 6.31 16.40 -10.71
CA ALA A 131 5.04 17.12 -10.63
C ALA A 131 4.52 17.56 -12.01
N SER A 132 5.41 17.80 -12.96
CA SER A 132 5.07 18.21 -14.32
C SER A 132 4.86 17.04 -15.30
N SER A 133 4.99 15.78 -14.84
CA SER A 133 4.87 14.58 -15.68
C SER A 133 3.55 14.48 -16.44
N LEU A 134 2.45 14.96 -15.83
CA LEU A 134 1.12 15.01 -16.44
C LEU A 134 0.70 16.40 -16.94
N HIS A 135 1.62 17.37 -16.95
CA HIS A 135 1.40 18.75 -17.42
C HIS A 135 0.12 19.42 -16.87
N SER A 136 -0.18 19.22 -15.58
CA SER A 136 -1.37 19.76 -14.92
C SER A 136 -1.02 20.88 -13.94
N SER A 137 -1.88 21.91 -13.86
CA SER A 137 -1.78 22.98 -12.84
C SER A 137 -2.56 22.66 -11.56
N ASP A 138 -3.11 21.46 -11.44
CA ASP A 138 -3.91 21.02 -10.30
C ASP A 138 -3.03 20.73 -9.06
N PRO A 139 -3.21 21.46 -7.95
CA PRO A 139 -2.43 21.28 -6.74
C PRO A 139 -2.57 19.90 -6.09
N LEU A 140 -3.77 19.28 -6.15
CA LEU A 140 -3.97 17.96 -5.58
C LEU A 140 -3.18 16.92 -6.36
N LEU A 141 -3.30 16.97 -7.69
CA LEU A 141 -2.56 16.06 -8.56
C LEU A 141 -1.05 16.22 -8.37
N ARG A 142 -0.55 17.45 -8.29
CA ARG A 142 0.86 17.71 -7.96
C ARG A 142 1.30 16.98 -6.69
N ASN A 143 0.55 17.12 -5.61
CA ASN A 143 0.92 16.50 -4.33
C ASN A 143 0.83 14.97 -4.38
N LEU A 144 -0.17 14.41 -5.08
CA LEU A 144 -0.31 12.96 -5.24
C LEU A 144 0.79 12.36 -6.11
N LEU A 145 1.26 13.06 -7.16
CA LEU A 145 2.40 12.63 -7.97
C LEU A 145 3.69 12.57 -7.14
N LEU A 146 3.92 13.58 -6.29
CA LEU A 146 5.05 13.59 -5.36
C LEU A 146 4.92 12.52 -4.27
N ALA A 147 3.70 12.23 -3.81
CA ALA A 147 3.43 11.13 -2.88
C ALA A 147 3.72 9.77 -3.53
N ALA A 148 3.26 9.56 -4.76
CA ALA A 148 3.41 8.32 -5.50
C ALA A 148 4.88 7.97 -5.79
N ASP A 149 5.71 8.96 -6.13
CA ASP A 149 7.13 8.76 -6.42
C ASP A 149 7.91 8.12 -5.26
N GLN A 150 7.53 8.41 -4.02
CA GLN A 150 8.22 7.92 -2.82
C GLN A 150 8.20 6.40 -2.65
N PHE A 151 7.23 5.71 -3.26
CA PHE A 151 7.07 4.27 -3.10
C PHE A 151 7.77 3.45 -4.20
N ILE A 152 8.13 4.06 -5.33
CA ILE A 152 8.82 3.36 -6.41
C ILE A 152 10.32 3.40 -6.16
N VAL A 153 10.90 2.23 -5.90
CA VAL A 153 12.31 2.08 -5.53
C VAL A 153 13.05 1.17 -6.51
N GLU A 154 14.38 1.18 -6.43
CA GLU A 154 15.25 0.27 -7.13
C GLU A 154 15.88 -0.72 -6.15
N ARG A 155 15.74 -2.01 -6.43
CA ARG A 155 16.43 -3.06 -5.68
C ARG A 155 17.88 -3.13 -6.11
N GLN A 156 18.82 -2.75 -5.25
CA GLN A 156 20.25 -2.83 -5.56
C GLN A 156 20.72 -4.25 -5.92
N SER A 157 20.09 -5.28 -5.35
CA SER A 157 20.45 -6.69 -5.58
C SER A 157 20.13 -7.18 -7.00
N THR A 158 19.11 -6.62 -7.65
CA THR A 158 18.61 -7.07 -8.97
C THR A 158 18.67 -5.99 -10.04
N GLY A 159 18.79 -4.72 -9.66
CA GLY A 159 18.62 -3.55 -10.54
C GLY A 159 17.18 -3.34 -11.02
N SER A 160 16.21 -4.10 -10.47
CA SER A 160 14.80 -4.01 -10.88
C SER A 160 14.02 -3.00 -10.03
N ARG A 161 12.94 -2.48 -10.61
CA ARG A 161 11.97 -1.62 -9.91
C ARG A 161 11.08 -2.44 -8.99
N SER A 162 10.73 -1.84 -7.86
CA SER A 162 9.82 -2.40 -6.85
C SER A 162 8.94 -1.30 -6.25
N ILE A 163 7.89 -1.71 -5.55
CA ILE A 163 7.05 -0.81 -4.76
C ILE A 163 7.25 -1.16 -3.28
N ILE A 164 7.61 -0.17 -2.45
CA ILE A 164 7.54 -0.31 -0.99
C ILE A 164 6.08 -0.13 -0.57
N ALA A 165 5.52 -1.10 0.16
CA ALA A 165 4.11 -1.07 0.55
C ALA A 165 3.79 0.09 1.49
N GLY A 166 4.72 0.45 2.38
CA GLY A 166 4.62 1.68 3.15
C GLY A 166 5.72 1.90 4.18
N TYR A 167 5.90 3.16 4.53
CA TYR A 167 6.95 3.60 5.44
C TYR A 167 6.41 3.84 6.86
N PRO A 168 7.14 3.39 7.89
CA PRO A 168 8.53 2.92 7.83
C PRO A 168 8.68 1.40 7.94
N TRP A 169 7.59 0.65 8.04
CA TRP A 169 7.62 -0.75 8.50
C TRP A 169 7.60 -1.81 7.41
N PHE A 170 7.15 -1.48 6.20
CA PHE A 170 6.90 -2.49 5.19
C PHE A 170 7.97 -2.48 4.08
N SER A 171 8.25 -3.66 3.56
CA SER A 171 9.01 -3.87 2.32
C SER A 171 8.04 -3.94 1.13
N ASP A 172 8.38 -4.70 0.08
CA ASP A 172 7.50 -4.96 -1.07
C ASP A 172 6.56 -6.14 -0.84
N TRP A 173 5.31 -5.79 -0.59
CA TRP A 173 4.23 -6.76 -0.49
C TRP A 173 3.54 -6.93 -1.84
N GLY A 174 3.35 -8.17 -2.26
CA GLY A 174 2.84 -8.52 -3.58
C GLY A 174 1.43 -8.00 -3.81
N ARG A 175 0.54 -8.21 -2.85
CA ARG A 175 -0.83 -7.68 -2.87
C ARG A 175 -0.83 -6.16 -3.01
N ASP A 176 -0.16 -5.45 -2.10
CA ASP A 176 -0.07 -4.00 -2.09
C ASP A 176 0.53 -3.45 -3.39
N SER A 177 1.60 -4.08 -3.89
CA SER A 177 2.27 -3.66 -5.12
C SER A 177 1.34 -3.79 -6.32
N LEU A 178 0.63 -4.91 -6.46
CA LEU A 178 -0.25 -5.16 -7.61
C LEU A 178 -1.53 -4.30 -7.58
N ILE A 179 -2.07 -4.03 -6.39
CA ILE A 179 -3.17 -3.05 -6.22
C ILE A 179 -2.66 -1.63 -6.53
N SER A 180 -1.45 -1.28 -6.07
CA SER A 180 -0.90 0.07 -6.24
C SER A 180 -0.41 0.35 -7.66
N LEU A 181 -0.03 -0.68 -8.42
CA LEU A 181 0.65 -0.56 -9.70
C LEU A 181 -0.08 0.38 -10.67
N PRO A 182 -1.41 0.28 -10.90
CA PRO A 182 -2.10 1.18 -11.82
C PRO A 182 -1.97 2.66 -11.41
N GLY A 183 -2.19 2.96 -10.12
CA GLY A 183 -2.12 4.33 -9.61
C GLY A 183 -0.71 4.91 -9.59
N LEU A 184 0.29 4.11 -9.22
CA LEU A 184 1.68 4.59 -9.10
C LEU A 184 2.41 4.66 -10.43
N THR A 185 2.08 3.79 -11.40
CA THR A 185 2.88 3.61 -12.62
C THR A 185 2.13 3.88 -13.92
N LEU A 186 0.86 3.49 -14.04
CA LEU A 186 0.14 3.61 -15.31
C LEU A 186 -0.46 5.01 -15.47
N VAL A 187 -1.19 5.45 -14.45
CA VAL A 187 -1.80 6.78 -14.37
C VAL A 187 -0.74 7.90 -14.43
N THR A 188 0.48 7.62 -13.98
CA THR A 188 1.62 8.55 -13.96
C THR A 188 2.50 8.48 -15.21
N GLY A 189 2.20 7.57 -16.15
CA GLY A 189 2.98 7.37 -17.38
C GLY A 189 4.32 6.65 -17.20
N ARG A 190 4.60 6.06 -16.03
CA ARG A 190 5.82 5.30 -15.71
C ARG A 190 5.71 3.83 -16.18
N PHE A 191 5.42 3.62 -17.46
CA PHE A 191 5.14 2.28 -18.01
C PHE A 191 6.33 1.31 -17.92
N ASP A 192 7.57 1.81 -18.02
CA ASP A 192 8.76 0.97 -17.89
C ASP A 192 8.94 0.42 -16.47
N ASP A 193 8.58 1.23 -15.47
CA ASP A 193 8.57 0.77 -14.08
C ASP A 193 7.47 -0.30 -13.89
N ALA A 194 6.29 -0.10 -14.49
CA ALA A 194 5.20 -1.09 -14.48
C ALA A 194 5.64 -2.44 -15.07
N ARG A 195 6.30 -2.42 -16.24
CA ARG A 195 6.87 -3.61 -16.89
C ARG A 195 7.91 -4.29 -16.01
N SER A 196 8.85 -3.53 -15.45
CA SER A 196 9.88 -4.08 -14.57
C SER A 196 9.28 -4.78 -13.35
N ILE A 197 8.27 -4.17 -12.73
CA ILE A 197 7.60 -4.73 -11.53
C ILE A 197 6.84 -6.01 -11.89
N LEU A 198 5.99 -5.98 -12.93
CA LEU A 198 5.22 -7.16 -13.36
C LEU A 198 6.11 -8.32 -13.77
N LYS A 199 7.22 -8.04 -14.47
CA LYS A 199 8.21 -9.07 -14.85
C LYS A 199 8.88 -9.69 -13.62
N THR A 200 9.15 -8.89 -12.58
CA THR A 200 9.71 -9.39 -11.33
C THR A 200 8.74 -10.34 -10.63
N PHE A 201 7.45 -9.99 -10.55
CA PHE A 201 6.43 -10.87 -10.00
C PHE A 201 6.23 -12.14 -10.82
N ALA A 202 6.20 -12.03 -12.15
CA ALA A 202 6.06 -13.18 -13.04
C ALA A 202 7.19 -14.21 -12.84
N ALA A 203 8.44 -13.73 -12.78
CA ALA A 203 9.61 -14.57 -12.56
C ALA A 203 9.65 -15.22 -11.16
N ALA A 204 8.93 -14.65 -10.20
CA ALA A 204 8.83 -15.16 -8.84
C ALA A 204 7.62 -16.08 -8.60
N ILE A 205 6.79 -16.37 -9.61
CA ILE A 205 5.64 -17.26 -9.42
C ILE A 205 6.11 -18.66 -9.03
N GLN A 206 5.53 -19.21 -7.95
CA GLN A 206 5.81 -20.57 -7.48
C GLN A 206 4.52 -21.27 -7.08
N ASN A 207 4.32 -22.51 -7.55
CA ASN A 207 3.10 -23.29 -7.28
C ASN A 207 1.81 -22.54 -7.67
N GLY A 208 1.86 -21.74 -8.75
CA GLY A 208 0.75 -20.89 -9.18
C GLY A 208 0.38 -19.79 -8.19
N LEU A 209 1.32 -19.36 -7.34
CA LEU A 209 1.16 -18.24 -6.42
C LEU A 209 2.21 -17.16 -6.70
N VAL A 210 1.78 -15.90 -6.71
CA VAL A 210 2.68 -14.74 -6.70
C VAL A 210 3.22 -14.55 -5.28
N ALA A 211 4.48 -14.11 -5.17
CA ALA A 211 5.10 -13.77 -3.90
C ALA A 211 4.33 -12.65 -3.18
N ASN A 212 3.96 -12.89 -1.92
CA ASN A 212 3.26 -11.93 -1.07
C ASN A 212 4.20 -10.97 -0.34
N CYS A 213 5.42 -11.37 -0.01
CA CYS A 213 6.44 -10.49 0.56
C CYS A 213 7.82 -10.96 0.08
N PHE A 214 8.64 -10.06 -0.48
CA PHE A 214 10.05 -10.35 -0.68
C PHE A 214 10.82 -9.89 0.56
N ALA A 215 11.64 -10.79 1.12
CA ALA A 215 12.38 -10.49 2.33
C ALA A 215 13.59 -9.57 2.04
N ASP A 216 13.82 -8.59 2.92
CA ASP A 216 14.92 -7.64 2.78
C ASP A 216 16.32 -8.26 2.97
N SER A 217 16.41 -9.40 3.65
CA SER A 217 17.68 -10.02 4.08
C SER A 217 18.06 -11.31 3.36
N GLY A 218 17.49 -11.57 2.17
CA GLY A 218 17.82 -12.76 1.36
C GLY A 218 17.13 -14.06 1.81
N ASN A 219 16.12 -13.96 2.68
CA ASN A 219 15.22 -15.09 2.97
C ASN A 219 14.30 -15.39 1.78
N GLU A 220 13.73 -16.60 1.74
CA GLU A 220 12.73 -16.97 0.74
C GLU A 220 11.49 -16.08 0.82
N ALA A 221 10.94 -15.75 -0.35
CA ALA A 221 9.69 -15.01 -0.43
C ALA A 221 8.52 -15.81 0.18
N SER A 222 7.57 -15.11 0.80
CA SER A 222 6.35 -15.75 1.32
C SER A 222 5.29 -15.86 0.22
N TYR A 223 4.53 -16.95 0.21
CA TYR A 223 3.47 -17.23 -0.79
C TYR A 223 2.12 -17.49 -0.12
N ASN A 224 1.77 -16.70 0.89
CA ASN A 224 0.62 -16.92 1.77
C ASN A 224 -0.60 -16.03 1.44
N SER A 225 -0.81 -15.71 0.17
CA SER A 225 -1.91 -14.86 -0.28
C SER A 225 -2.66 -15.52 -1.44
N VAL A 226 -3.98 -15.65 -1.32
CA VAL A 226 -4.84 -16.14 -2.40
C VAL A 226 -5.17 -15.04 -3.42
N ASP A 227 -5.23 -13.80 -2.97
CA ASP A 227 -5.68 -12.66 -3.75
C ASP A 227 -4.57 -11.97 -4.57
N ALA A 228 -3.31 -11.99 -4.14
CA ALA A 228 -2.20 -11.38 -4.87
C ALA A 228 -2.06 -11.94 -6.29
N SER A 229 -2.14 -13.27 -6.43
CA SER A 229 -2.07 -13.94 -7.74
C SER A 229 -3.19 -13.54 -8.67
N LEU A 230 -4.37 -13.19 -8.14
CA LEU A 230 -5.51 -12.75 -8.95
C LEU A 230 -5.42 -11.26 -9.29
N TRP A 231 -4.90 -10.43 -8.38
CA TRP A 231 -4.57 -9.03 -8.67
C TRP A 231 -3.52 -8.88 -9.79
N PHE A 232 -2.64 -9.87 -9.96
CA PHE A 232 -1.66 -9.90 -11.06
C PHE A 232 -2.33 -9.86 -12.45
N PHE A 233 -3.47 -10.55 -12.62
CA PHE A 233 -4.25 -10.50 -13.86
C PHE A 233 -4.82 -9.11 -14.10
N VAL A 234 -5.39 -8.49 -13.05
CA VAL A 234 -5.95 -7.14 -13.13
C VAL A 234 -4.86 -6.13 -13.48
N ALA A 235 -3.69 -6.22 -12.86
CA ALA A 235 -2.54 -5.36 -13.16
C ALA A 235 -2.03 -5.52 -14.61
N ALA A 236 -1.95 -6.75 -15.11
CA ALA A 236 -1.58 -7.03 -16.50
C ALA A 236 -2.64 -6.49 -17.49
N TYR A 237 -3.92 -6.66 -17.18
CA TYR A 237 -5.00 -6.09 -17.97
C TYR A 237 -4.95 -4.56 -17.99
N LYS A 238 -4.73 -3.93 -16.83
CA LYS A 238 -4.52 -2.48 -16.71
C LYS A 238 -3.33 -2.00 -17.55
N LEU A 239 -2.21 -2.72 -17.55
CA LEU A 239 -1.07 -2.40 -18.42
C LEU A 239 -1.50 -2.36 -19.90
N ILE A 240 -2.24 -3.35 -20.36
CA ILE A 240 -2.77 -3.38 -21.73
C ILE A 240 -3.67 -2.18 -22.00
N GLU A 241 -4.58 -1.81 -21.07
CA GLU A 241 -5.46 -0.66 -21.29
C GLU A 241 -4.67 0.63 -21.59
N TYR A 242 -3.53 0.82 -20.91
CA TYR A 242 -2.70 2.01 -21.07
C TYR A 242 -1.70 1.96 -22.23
N THR A 243 -1.26 0.78 -22.64
CA THR A 243 -0.05 0.64 -23.49
C THR A 243 -0.24 -0.16 -24.76
N ASP A 244 -1.31 -0.96 -24.88
CA ASP A 244 -1.51 -1.93 -25.96
C ASP A 244 -0.32 -2.92 -26.14
N ASP A 245 0.48 -3.13 -25.09
CA ASP A 245 1.73 -3.89 -25.13
C ASP A 245 1.50 -5.41 -25.01
N TRP A 246 0.83 -5.97 -26.02
CA TRP A 246 0.50 -7.40 -26.09
C TRP A 246 1.73 -8.30 -26.14
N ASP A 247 2.81 -7.85 -26.78
CA ASP A 247 4.05 -8.61 -26.90
C ASP A 247 4.70 -8.79 -25.52
N PHE A 248 4.76 -7.74 -24.69
CA PHE A 248 5.25 -7.85 -23.32
C PHE A 248 4.45 -8.87 -22.50
N VAL A 249 3.11 -8.82 -22.58
CA VAL A 249 2.26 -9.76 -21.84
C VAL A 249 2.51 -11.20 -22.29
N ARG A 250 2.54 -11.44 -23.61
CA ARG A 250 2.81 -12.77 -24.18
C ARG A 250 4.17 -13.31 -23.74
N ASP A 251 5.22 -12.49 -23.85
CA ASP A 251 6.59 -12.95 -23.71
C ASP A 251 7.06 -13.03 -22.24
N HIS A 252 6.36 -12.37 -21.31
CA HIS A 252 6.82 -12.27 -19.92
C HIS A 252 5.78 -12.64 -18.86
N LEU A 253 4.48 -12.52 -19.13
CA LEU A 253 3.45 -12.74 -18.09
C LEU A 253 2.61 -13.99 -18.35
N PHE A 254 2.31 -14.30 -19.62
CA PHE A 254 1.29 -15.27 -20.00
C PHE A 254 1.55 -16.70 -19.50
N GLU A 255 2.81 -17.16 -19.51
CA GLU A 255 3.19 -18.46 -18.95
C GLU A 255 2.87 -18.53 -17.44
N GLY A 256 3.24 -17.49 -16.69
CA GLY A 256 2.93 -17.40 -15.26
C GLY A 256 1.43 -17.34 -14.99
N MET A 257 0.67 -16.61 -15.80
CA MET A 257 -0.79 -16.57 -15.72
C MET A 257 -1.42 -17.94 -15.96
N THR A 258 -0.91 -18.70 -16.94
CA THR A 258 -1.35 -20.07 -17.22
C THR A 258 -1.10 -20.97 -16.01
N ALA A 259 0.10 -20.91 -15.42
CA ALA A 259 0.45 -21.68 -14.23
C ALA A 259 -0.45 -21.34 -13.02
N ILE A 260 -0.84 -20.08 -12.84
CA ILE A 260 -1.77 -19.67 -11.78
C ILE A 260 -3.15 -20.28 -12.01
N VAL A 261 -3.72 -20.17 -13.22
CA VAL A 261 -5.05 -20.73 -13.54
C VAL A 261 -5.08 -22.24 -13.32
N GLU A 262 -4.07 -22.97 -13.82
CA GLU A 262 -3.97 -24.41 -13.65
C GLU A 262 -3.86 -24.82 -12.18
N ALA A 263 -3.05 -24.11 -11.39
CA ALA A 263 -2.89 -24.38 -9.97
C ALA A 263 -4.17 -24.10 -9.17
N PHE A 264 -4.90 -23.03 -9.50
CA PHE A 264 -6.17 -22.73 -8.83
C PHE A 264 -7.25 -23.75 -9.19
N MET A 265 -7.25 -24.26 -10.42
CA MET A 265 -8.19 -25.30 -10.85
C MET A 265 -7.92 -26.66 -10.18
N HIS A 266 -6.66 -27.06 -10.03
CA HIS A 266 -6.31 -28.38 -9.48
C HIS A 266 -6.01 -28.38 -7.98
N GLY A 267 -5.80 -27.21 -7.39
CA GLY A 267 -5.40 -27.04 -6.01
C GLY A 267 -3.92 -26.69 -5.85
N THR A 268 -3.64 -25.79 -4.90
CA THR A 268 -2.29 -25.39 -4.50
C THR A 268 -2.17 -25.25 -2.99
N ARG A 269 -1.09 -24.65 -2.50
CA ARG A 269 -0.81 -24.41 -1.08
C ARG A 269 -1.98 -23.70 -0.40
N PHE A 270 -2.07 -23.89 0.92
CA PHE A 270 -3.08 -23.25 1.78
C PHE A 270 -4.54 -23.58 1.42
N ASP A 271 -4.76 -24.80 0.92
CA ASP A 271 -6.09 -25.31 0.55
C ASP A 271 -6.83 -24.41 -0.44
N ILE A 272 -6.07 -23.73 -1.30
CA ILE A 272 -6.60 -22.92 -2.40
C ILE A 272 -6.92 -23.88 -3.54
N ALA A 273 -8.20 -24.04 -3.85
CA ALA A 273 -8.66 -24.87 -4.94
C ALA A 273 -10.02 -24.42 -5.45
N MET A 274 -10.27 -24.67 -6.73
CA MET A 274 -11.58 -24.54 -7.33
C MET A 274 -12.47 -25.70 -6.89
N ASP A 275 -13.68 -25.38 -6.46
CA ASP A 275 -14.73 -26.36 -6.24
C ASP A 275 -15.28 -26.85 -7.60
N GLU A 276 -15.22 -28.15 -7.84
CA GLU A 276 -15.64 -28.75 -9.11
C GLU A 276 -17.14 -28.56 -9.40
N GLU A 277 -17.98 -28.46 -8.38
CA GLU A 277 -19.44 -28.36 -8.56
C GLU A 277 -19.83 -26.98 -9.06
N ASP A 278 -19.30 -25.92 -8.45
CA ASP A 278 -19.73 -24.55 -8.72
C ASP A 278 -18.67 -23.66 -9.41
N GLY A 279 -17.41 -24.11 -9.47
CA GLY A 279 -16.30 -23.40 -10.11
C GLY A 279 -15.70 -22.26 -9.27
N LEU A 280 -16.19 -22.06 -8.05
CA LEU A 280 -15.72 -21.01 -7.15
C LEU A 280 -14.44 -21.46 -6.43
N ILE A 281 -13.57 -20.49 -6.10
CA ILE A 281 -12.36 -20.73 -5.30
C ILE A 281 -12.74 -20.81 -3.83
N SER A 282 -12.41 -21.95 -3.22
CA SER A 282 -12.29 -22.09 -1.78
C SER A 282 -10.82 -21.94 -1.40
N ALA A 283 -10.54 -21.28 -0.29
CA ALA A 283 -9.19 -21.04 0.18
C ALA A 283 -9.09 -21.06 1.70
N GLY A 284 -7.94 -21.51 2.21
CA GLY A 284 -7.60 -21.47 3.62
C GLY A 284 -8.28 -22.55 4.46
N ASN A 285 -7.77 -22.66 5.68
CA ASN A 285 -8.27 -23.51 6.76
C ASN A 285 -8.29 -22.67 8.06
N PRO A 286 -8.84 -23.17 9.18
CA PRO A 286 -8.97 -22.39 10.41
C PRO A 286 -7.66 -21.81 10.98
N ASP A 287 -6.51 -22.34 10.57
CA ASP A 287 -5.21 -21.95 11.10
C ASP A 287 -4.46 -20.94 10.23
N VAL A 288 -4.97 -20.60 9.04
CA VAL A 288 -4.28 -19.74 8.07
C VAL A 288 -5.13 -18.56 7.64
N GLN A 289 -4.45 -17.48 7.28
CA GLN A 289 -5.04 -16.21 6.89
C GLN A 289 -4.45 -15.80 5.54
N VAL A 290 -5.24 -16.00 4.47
CA VAL A 290 -4.75 -15.90 3.08
C VAL A 290 -5.39 -14.77 2.27
N THR A 291 -6.47 -14.16 2.78
CA THR A 291 -7.10 -12.96 2.19
C THR A 291 -6.42 -11.67 2.67
N TRP A 292 -6.71 -10.51 2.10
CA TRP A 292 -6.19 -9.23 2.61
C TRP A 292 -6.59 -8.88 4.05
N MET A 293 -7.63 -9.51 4.59
CA MET A 293 -7.96 -9.44 6.01
C MET A 293 -7.16 -10.48 6.81
N ASP A 294 -5.83 -10.31 6.88
CA ASP A 294 -4.83 -11.31 7.32
C ASP A 294 -4.22 -11.08 8.72
N ALA A 295 -4.89 -10.34 9.61
CA ALA A 295 -4.43 -10.20 10.99
C ALA A 295 -4.42 -11.55 11.75
N LYS A 296 -3.26 -11.89 12.32
CA LYS A 296 -3.08 -13.05 13.20
C LYS A 296 -2.15 -12.73 14.37
N VAL A 297 -2.60 -13.01 15.60
CA VAL A 297 -1.84 -12.75 16.83
C VAL A 297 -1.79 -14.00 17.72
N ASP A 298 -0.60 -14.47 18.08
CA ASP A 298 -0.39 -15.63 18.97
C ASP A 298 -1.20 -16.89 18.60
N GLY A 299 -1.41 -17.11 17.30
CA GLY A 299 -2.19 -18.23 16.77
C GLY A 299 -3.66 -17.89 16.49
N TRP A 300 -4.21 -16.84 17.07
CA TRP A 300 -5.57 -16.36 16.81
C TRP A 300 -5.64 -15.65 15.45
N VAL A 301 -6.36 -16.26 14.50
CA VAL A 301 -6.79 -15.60 13.26
C VAL A 301 -7.97 -14.69 13.59
N VAL A 302 -7.77 -13.38 13.47
CA VAL A 302 -8.75 -12.38 13.94
C VAL A 302 -10.00 -12.36 13.06
N THR A 303 -9.79 -12.44 11.74
CA THR A 303 -10.85 -12.46 10.73
C THR A 303 -10.74 -13.73 9.89
N PRO A 304 -11.17 -14.89 10.42
CA PRO A 304 -11.14 -16.13 9.66
C PRO A 304 -12.13 -16.03 8.50
N ARG A 305 -11.61 -16.17 7.28
CA ARG A 305 -12.36 -16.12 6.02
C ARG A 305 -12.02 -17.31 5.14
N ASN A 306 -11.88 -18.47 5.77
CA ASN A 306 -11.65 -19.74 5.09
C ASN A 306 -12.93 -20.25 4.43
N GLY A 307 -12.79 -20.81 3.23
CA GLY A 307 -13.90 -21.13 2.33
C GLY A 307 -13.91 -20.18 1.13
N LYS A 308 -15.09 -19.77 0.67
CA LYS A 308 -15.27 -18.97 -0.55
C LYS A 308 -15.45 -17.50 -0.20
N ALA A 309 -14.37 -16.72 -0.22
CA ALA A 309 -14.41 -15.28 0.01
C ALA A 309 -14.97 -14.52 -1.21
N VAL A 310 -15.78 -13.49 -0.97
CA VAL A 310 -16.50 -12.76 -2.03
C VAL A 310 -15.57 -12.06 -3.01
N GLU A 311 -14.55 -11.36 -2.53
CA GLU A 311 -13.60 -10.63 -3.38
C GLU A 311 -12.65 -11.56 -4.11
N VAL A 312 -12.26 -12.68 -3.48
CA VAL A 312 -11.42 -13.71 -4.12
C VAL A 312 -12.15 -14.29 -5.33
N ASN A 313 -13.45 -14.58 -5.18
CA ASN A 313 -14.25 -15.10 -6.29
C ASN A 313 -14.58 -14.02 -7.32
N ALA A 314 -14.69 -12.75 -6.90
CA ALA A 314 -14.83 -11.64 -7.84
C ALA A 314 -13.57 -11.46 -8.70
N LEU A 315 -12.40 -11.55 -8.08
CA LEU A 315 -11.10 -11.53 -8.72
C LEU A 315 -10.87 -12.78 -9.58
N TRP A 316 -11.33 -13.96 -9.15
CA TRP A 316 -11.22 -15.20 -9.92
C TRP A 316 -11.99 -15.13 -11.24
N TYR A 317 -13.25 -14.68 -11.19
CA TYR A 317 -14.03 -14.44 -12.41
C TYR A 317 -13.32 -13.47 -13.35
N ASN A 318 -12.80 -12.36 -12.81
CA ASN A 318 -12.07 -11.37 -13.60
C ASN A 318 -10.77 -11.96 -14.18
N SER A 319 -10.04 -12.78 -13.42
CA SER A 319 -8.83 -13.46 -13.87
C SER A 319 -9.13 -14.42 -15.01
N LEU A 320 -10.20 -15.21 -14.93
CA LEU A 320 -10.65 -16.08 -16.03
C LEU A 320 -11.06 -15.27 -17.28
N LYS A 321 -11.74 -14.13 -17.11
CA LYS A 321 -12.13 -13.25 -18.21
C LYS A 321 -10.92 -12.62 -18.91
N ILE A 322 -9.96 -12.14 -18.14
CA ILE A 322 -8.69 -11.58 -18.64
C ILE A 322 -7.86 -12.67 -19.32
N PHE A 323 -7.75 -13.83 -18.67
CA PHE A 323 -7.01 -14.97 -19.22
C PHE A 323 -7.62 -15.45 -20.53
N ALA A 324 -8.95 -15.59 -20.61
CA ALA A 324 -9.64 -15.95 -21.85
C ALA A 324 -9.37 -14.94 -22.98
N LEU A 325 -9.34 -13.64 -22.68
CA LEU A 325 -8.99 -12.60 -23.66
C LEU A 325 -7.56 -12.80 -24.19
N PHE A 326 -6.61 -13.05 -23.30
CA PHE A 326 -5.21 -13.24 -23.66
C PHE A 326 -5.00 -14.56 -24.41
N GLN A 327 -5.65 -15.63 -23.97
CA GLN A 327 -5.61 -16.94 -24.60
C GLN A 327 -6.19 -16.88 -26.02
N GLU A 328 -7.31 -16.19 -26.23
CA GLU A 328 -7.87 -15.99 -27.56
C GLU A 328 -6.90 -15.21 -28.46
N LYS A 329 -6.25 -14.17 -27.93
CA LYS A 329 -5.28 -13.33 -28.65
C LYS A 329 -4.01 -14.10 -29.06
N PHE A 330 -3.49 -14.95 -28.18
CA PHE A 330 -2.18 -15.59 -28.35
C PHE A 330 -2.27 -17.01 -28.92
N GLU A 331 -3.31 -17.76 -28.58
CA GLU A 331 -3.47 -19.18 -28.94
C GLU A 331 -4.64 -19.41 -29.92
N GLY A 332 -5.54 -18.42 -30.09
CA GLY A 332 -6.70 -18.54 -30.98
C GLY A 332 -7.83 -19.44 -30.45
N HIS A 333 -7.80 -19.77 -29.15
CA HIS A 333 -8.88 -20.49 -28.49
C HIS A 333 -9.02 -20.12 -27.00
N SER A 334 -10.25 -19.92 -26.54
CA SER A 334 -10.53 -19.63 -25.12
C SER A 334 -11.83 -20.27 -24.61
N ARG A 335 -12.36 -21.27 -25.33
CA ARG A 335 -13.71 -21.81 -25.12
C ARG A 335 -13.91 -22.38 -23.71
N GLU A 336 -12.95 -23.15 -23.21
CA GLU A 336 -13.05 -23.83 -21.91
C GLU A 336 -13.03 -22.82 -20.76
N ILE A 337 -12.04 -21.91 -20.76
CA ILE A 337 -11.93 -20.82 -19.78
C ILE A 337 -13.15 -19.90 -19.85
N THR A 338 -13.65 -19.59 -21.04
CA THR A 338 -14.88 -18.79 -21.20
C THR A 338 -16.11 -19.51 -20.64
N ALA A 339 -16.22 -20.83 -20.81
CA ALA A 339 -17.30 -21.62 -20.24
C ALA A 339 -17.21 -21.65 -18.70
N LEU A 340 -15.99 -21.81 -18.16
CA LEU A 340 -15.74 -21.76 -16.73
C LEU A 340 -16.11 -20.39 -16.14
N ALA A 341 -15.69 -19.29 -16.77
CA ALA A 341 -16.05 -17.94 -16.33
C ALA A 341 -17.59 -17.74 -16.27
N LYS A 342 -18.34 -18.29 -17.24
CA LYS A 342 -19.81 -18.27 -17.22
C LYS A 342 -20.38 -19.06 -16.06
N LYS A 343 -19.85 -20.25 -15.78
CA LYS A 343 -20.24 -21.07 -14.64
C LYS A 343 -20.00 -20.32 -13.33
N VAL A 344 -18.79 -19.78 -13.15
CA VAL A 344 -18.41 -18.96 -11.98
C VAL A 344 -19.37 -17.80 -11.77
N LYS A 345 -19.73 -17.05 -12.82
CA LYS A 345 -20.68 -15.93 -12.71
C LYS A 345 -22.06 -16.38 -12.19
N ILE A 346 -22.59 -17.48 -12.72
CA ILE A 346 -23.90 -18.03 -12.30
C ILE A 346 -23.82 -18.52 -10.85
N SER A 347 -22.78 -19.26 -10.50
CA SER A 347 -22.57 -19.78 -9.15
C SER A 347 -22.36 -18.67 -8.14
N PHE A 348 -21.56 -17.65 -8.48
CA PHE A 348 -21.28 -16.50 -7.64
C PHE A 348 -22.58 -15.81 -7.22
N HIS A 349 -23.44 -15.49 -8.19
CA HIS A 349 -24.73 -14.86 -7.92
C HIS A 349 -25.58 -15.71 -6.98
N LYS A 350 -25.77 -17.00 -7.31
CA LYS A 350 -26.57 -17.94 -6.53
C LYS A 350 -26.10 -18.07 -5.08
N VAL A 351 -24.79 -18.01 -4.86
CA VAL A 351 -24.17 -18.33 -3.58
C VAL A 351 -23.97 -17.09 -2.70
N PHE A 352 -23.57 -15.96 -3.28
CA PHE A 352 -23.21 -14.75 -2.52
C PHE A 352 -24.35 -13.74 -2.37
N TRP A 353 -25.38 -13.76 -3.21
CA TRP A 353 -26.45 -12.77 -3.13
C TRP A 353 -27.29 -12.94 -1.85
N ASN A 354 -27.31 -11.91 -1.01
CA ASN A 354 -28.11 -11.84 0.21
C ASN A 354 -29.41 -11.07 -0.06
N GLU A 355 -30.46 -11.80 -0.42
CA GLU A 355 -31.79 -11.24 -0.72
C GLU A 355 -32.37 -10.38 0.41
N ARG A 356 -32.01 -10.66 1.67
CA ARG A 356 -32.58 -9.93 2.83
C ARG A 356 -31.95 -8.57 3.02
N GLN A 357 -30.66 -8.45 2.74
CA GLN A 357 -29.89 -7.21 2.93
C GLN A 357 -29.64 -6.46 1.61
N HIS A 358 -30.03 -7.04 0.47
CA HIS A 358 -29.77 -6.51 -0.87
C HIS A 358 -28.28 -6.17 -1.09
N CYS A 359 -27.42 -7.09 -0.66
CA CYS A 359 -25.98 -6.97 -0.74
C CYS A 359 -25.36 -8.37 -0.90
N LEU A 360 -24.02 -8.49 -0.85
CA LEU A 360 -23.35 -9.79 -0.87
C LEU A 360 -23.00 -10.27 0.53
N TYR A 361 -23.05 -11.59 0.74
CA TYR A 361 -22.39 -12.27 1.85
C TYR A 361 -20.87 -12.06 1.75
N ASP A 362 -20.18 -11.94 2.90
CA ASP A 362 -18.74 -11.65 2.91
C ASP A 362 -17.90 -12.87 2.49
N TYR A 363 -18.29 -14.04 2.95
CA TYR A 363 -17.73 -15.32 2.52
C TYR A 363 -18.71 -16.47 2.80
N ILE A 364 -18.46 -17.60 2.18
CA ILE A 364 -19.15 -18.86 2.46
C ILE A 364 -18.21 -19.78 3.18
N LYS A 365 -18.63 -20.28 4.34
CA LYS A 365 -17.85 -21.19 5.17
C LYS A 365 -17.69 -22.53 4.47
N THR A 366 -16.72 -23.32 4.93
CA THR A 366 -16.44 -24.65 4.41
C THR A 366 -17.61 -25.65 4.59
N ASP A 367 -18.53 -25.37 5.50
CA ASP A 367 -19.77 -26.15 5.69
C ASP A 367 -20.93 -25.68 4.78
N GLY A 368 -20.69 -24.71 3.91
CA GLY A 368 -21.67 -24.14 2.99
C GLY A 368 -22.54 -23.03 3.60
N THR A 369 -22.38 -22.69 4.88
CA THR A 369 -23.16 -21.62 5.49
C THR A 369 -22.60 -20.24 5.11
N PRO A 370 -23.44 -19.27 4.74
CA PRO A 370 -22.99 -17.92 4.42
C PRO A 370 -22.67 -17.12 5.69
N ASP A 371 -21.69 -16.23 5.61
CA ASP A 371 -21.42 -15.18 6.59
C ASP A 371 -22.06 -13.86 6.14
N ASP A 372 -22.94 -13.31 6.98
CA ASP A 372 -23.72 -12.10 6.70
C ASP A 372 -23.15 -10.85 7.36
N ALA A 373 -21.90 -10.89 7.84
CA ALA A 373 -21.23 -9.69 8.30
C ALA A 373 -21.08 -8.71 7.13
N LEU A 374 -21.65 -7.51 7.29
CA LEU A 374 -21.50 -6.48 6.26
C LEU A 374 -20.05 -5.94 6.27
N ARG A 375 -19.32 -6.28 5.21
CA ARG A 375 -17.93 -5.89 4.96
C ARG A 375 -17.77 -5.21 3.60
N PRO A 376 -16.68 -4.46 3.38
CA PRO A 376 -16.49 -3.71 2.14
C PRO A 376 -16.04 -4.58 0.97
N ASN A 377 -15.65 -5.84 1.20
CA ASN A 377 -15.11 -6.76 0.19
C ASN A 377 -16.01 -6.93 -1.05
N GLN A 378 -17.33 -6.84 -0.87
CA GLN A 378 -18.30 -6.87 -1.95
C GLN A 378 -18.11 -5.76 -3.00
N ILE A 379 -17.44 -4.65 -2.68
CA ILE A 379 -17.15 -3.56 -3.63
C ILE A 379 -16.24 -4.01 -4.78
N PHE A 380 -15.50 -5.11 -4.61
CA PHE A 380 -14.71 -5.70 -5.69
C PHE A 380 -15.59 -6.40 -6.74
N ALA A 381 -16.79 -6.87 -6.39
CA ALA A 381 -17.73 -7.40 -7.37
C ALA A 381 -18.28 -6.33 -8.33
N THR A 382 -18.17 -5.05 -7.95
CA THR A 382 -18.68 -3.90 -8.73
C THR A 382 -17.58 -3.10 -9.43
N SER A 383 -16.41 -2.97 -8.80
CA SER A 383 -15.29 -2.13 -9.27
C SER A 383 -14.37 -2.80 -10.29
N LEU A 384 -14.30 -4.13 -10.33
CA LEU A 384 -13.42 -4.86 -11.24
C LEU A 384 -13.87 -4.73 -12.71
N PRO A 385 -12.95 -4.90 -13.69
CA PRO A 385 -13.22 -4.62 -15.10
C PRO A 385 -14.42 -5.37 -15.71
N PHE A 386 -14.61 -6.63 -15.33
CA PHE A 386 -15.69 -7.48 -15.84
C PHE A 386 -16.77 -7.66 -14.76
N GLY A 387 -17.99 -7.24 -15.07
CA GLY A 387 -19.13 -7.25 -14.13
C GLY A 387 -19.69 -8.65 -13.84
N LEU A 388 -19.92 -8.92 -12.55
CA LEU A 388 -20.53 -10.15 -12.04
C LEU A 388 -22.04 -10.01 -11.81
N LEU A 389 -22.47 -8.81 -11.46
CA LEU A 389 -23.84 -8.49 -11.10
C LEU A 389 -24.51 -7.70 -12.24
N ASP A 390 -25.84 -7.62 -12.22
CA ASP A 390 -26.53 -6.64 -13.05
C ASP A 390 -26.44 -5.23 -12.45
N HIS A 391 -26.79 -4.20 -13.23
CA HIS A 391 -26.66 -2.82 -12.77
C HIS A 391 -27.51 -2.54 -11.51
N HIS A 392 -28.71 -3.13 -11.38
CA HIS A 392 -29.56 -2.89 -10.22
C HIS A 392 -28.93 -3.47 -8.94
N GLU A 393 -28.38 -4.67 -9.04
CA GLU A 393 -27.64 -5.33 -7.95
C GLU A 393 -26.33 -4.60 -7.60
N GLU A 394 -25.56 -4.15 -8.59
CA GLU A 394 -24.37 -3.32 -8.37
C GLU A 394 -24.73 -2.06 -7.59
N ARG A 395 -25.85 -1.39 -7.96
CA ARG A 395 -26.33 -0.21 -7.25
C ARG A 395 -26.72 -0.54 -5.81
N ALA A 396 -27.44 -1.63 -5.58
CA ALA A 396 -27.83 -2.05 -4.23
C ALA A 396 -26.62 -2.32 -3.33
N VAL A 397 -25.59 -2.99 -3.85
CA VAL A 397 -24.31 -3.21 -3.15
C VAL A 397 -23.64 -1.88 -2.80
N VAL A 398 -23.51 -0.96 -3.76
CA VAL A 398 -22.88 0.35 -3.55
C VAL A 398 -23.65 1.17 -2.53
N ASP A 399 -24.98 1.21 -2.61
CA ASP A 399 -25.82 1.97 -1.67
C ASP A 399 -25.73 1.39 -0.24
N CYS A 400 -25.64 0.07 -0.10
CA CYS A 400 -25.43 -0.61 1.18
C CYS A 400 -24.06 -0.26 1.78
N VAL A 401 -22.98 -0.38 1.00
CA VAL A 401 -21.62 -0.02 1.42
C VAL A 401 -21.54 1.47 1.78
N PHE A 402 -22.10 2.34 0.95
CA PHE A 402 -22.05 3.77 1.17
C PHE A 402 -22.81 4.20 2.42
N SER A 403 -23.97 3.61 2.69
CA SER A 403 -24.78 3.98 3.86
C SER A 403 -24.22 3.48 5.19
N ARG A 404 -23.49 2.35 5.20
CA ARG A 404 -23.09 1.66 6.45
C ARG A 404 -21.59 1.60 6.70
N LEU A 405 -20.76 1.69 5.67
CA LEU A 405 -19.30 1.49 5.79
C LEU A 405 -18.47 2.73 5.44
N TYR A 406 -19.00 3.65 4.62
CA TYR A 406 -18.25 4.83 4.20
C TYR A 406 -17.95 5.79 5.35
N THR A 407 -16.73 6.32 5.35
CA THR A 407 -16.26 7.39 6.23
C THR A 407 -15.49 8.43 5.42
N SER A 408 -14.97 9.47 6.07
CA SER A 408 -14.19 10.51 5.41
C SER A 408 -12.90 10.00 4.75
N HIS A 409 -12.35 8.88 5.22
CA HIS A 409 -11.03 8.38 4.82
C HIS A 409 -11.04 6.96 4.24
N GLY A 410 -12.20 6.51 3.74
CA GLY A 410 -12.33 5.19 3.10
C GLY A 410 -13.50 4.39 3.65
N LEU A 411 -13.38 3.06 3.65
CA LEU A 411 -14.43 2.16 4.12
C LEU A 411 -14.03 1.45 5.41
N ARG A 412 -14.98 1.34 6.36
CA ARG A 412 -14.87 0.46 7.52
C ARG A 412 -14.76 -0.99 7.07
N SER A 413 -13.87 -1.74 7.68
CA SER A 413 -13.73 -3.18 7.41
C SER A 413 -14.89 -4.03 7.92
N LEU A 414 -15.71 -3.50 8.84
CA LEU A 414 -16.89 -4.14 9.42
C LEU A 414 -17.93 -3.08 9.80
N SER A 415 -19.22 -3.38 9.57
CA SER A 415 -20.33 -2.49 9.93
C SER A 415 -20.49 -2.29 11.44
N THR A 416 -20.87 -1.08 11.85
CA THR A 416 -21.05 -0.68 13.25
C THR A 416 -22.13 -1.47 14.00
N ASP A 417 -23.07 -2.07 13.29
CA ASP A 417 -24.15 -2.88 13.87
C ASP A 417 -23.70 -4.30 14.24
N ASN A 418 -22.50 -4.72 13.83
CA ASN A 418 -21.97 -6.03 14.16
C ASN A 418 -21.43 -6.04 15.60
N VAL A 419 -21.70 -7.13 16.34
CA VAL A 419 -21.25 -7.27 17.74
C VAL A 419 -19.72 -7.30 17.90
N HIS A 420 -19.00 -7.67 16.84
CA HIS A 420 -17.53 -7.69 16.82
C HIS A 420 -16.92 -6.40 16.29
N TYR A 421 -17.71 -5.33 16.12
CA TYR A 421 -17.21 -4.05 15.65
C TYR A 421 -16.29 -3.38 16.68
N GLU A 422 -15.04 -3.15 16.29
CA GLU A 422 -14.00 -2.44 17.03
C GLU A 422 -13.58 -1.18 16.26
N GLY A 423 -14.06 -0.03 16.76
CA GLY A 423 -13.92 1.26 16.08
C GLY A 423 -12.62 2.02 16.33
N PHE A 424 -11.72 1.52 17.19
CA PHE A 424 -10.47 2.19 17.53
C PHE A 424 -9.31 1.22 17.44
N TYR A 425 -8.28 1.59 16.68
CA TYR A 425 -7.05 0.82 16.56
C TYR A 425 -6.01 1.38 17.54
N CYS A 426 -6.05 0.93 18.80
CA CYS A 426 -5.17 1.41 19.86
C CYS A 426 -4.82 0.34 20.91
N GLY A 427 -3.83 0.65 21.74
CA GLY A 427 -3.35 -0.24 22.79
C GLY A 427 -2.26 -1.21 22.32
N ASP A 428 -2.10 -2.29 23.09
CA ASP A 428 -1.12 -3.33 22.83
C ASP A 428 -1.35 -4.05 21.48
N ARG A 429 -0.39 -4.90 21.11
CA ARG A 429 -0.45 -5.70 19.87
C ARG A 429 -1.74 -6.51 19.75
N ILE A 430 -2.21 -7.15 20.82
CA ILE A 430 -3.41 -8.01 20.76
C ILE A 430 -4.66 -7.18 20.45
N LYS A 431 -4.81 -6.03 21.11
CA LYS A 431 -5.96 -5.13 20.85
C LYS A 431 -5.92 -4.54 19.44
N ARG A 432 -4.74 -4.09 19.00
CA ARG A 432 -4.55 -3.52 17.66
C ARG A 432 -4.84 -4.56 16.57
N ASP A 433 -4.18 -5.71 16.61
CA ASP A 433 -4.40 -6.79 15.64
C ASP A 433 -5.87 -7.25 15.65
N GLY A 434 -6.48 -7.33 16.84
CA GLY A 434 -7.90 -7.62 17.04
C GLY A 434 -8.86 -6.62 16.37
N ALA A 435 -8.49 -5.33 16.29
CA ALA A 435 -9.30 -4.28 15.66
C ALA A 435 -8.98 -4.06 14.17
N TYR A 436 -7.84 -4.53 13.68
CA TYR A 436 -7.26 -4.17 12.37
C TYR A 436 -8.20 -4.40 11.18
N HIS A 437 -8.99 -5.47 11.22
CA HIS A 437 -10.06 -5.74 10.24
C HIS A 437 -11.45 -5.85 10.87
N GLN A 438 -11.67 -5.32 12.07
CA GLN A 438 -12.94 -5.41 12.78
C GLN A 438 -13.68 -4.08 12.92
N GLY A 439 -13.37 -3.05 12.14
CA GLY A 439 -14.08 -1.77 12.19
C GLY A 439 -13.21 -0.57 11.80
N THR A 440 -11.89 -0.78 11.84
CA THR A 440 -10.86 0.09 11.25
C THR A 440 -11.20 0.46 9.80
N VAL A 441 -10.95 1.71 9.45
CA VAL A 441 -11.17 2.25 8.10
C VAL A 441 -9.91 2.06 7.27
N TRP A 442 -10.07 1.60 6.04
CA TRP A 442 -8.97 1.35 5.11
C TRP A 442 -8.96 2.38 3.98
N GLY A 443 -7.84 3.08 3.84
CA GLY A 443 -7.69 4.20 2.90
C GLY A 443 -7.82 3.79 1.44
N PHE A 444 -7.12 2.73 1.04
CA PHE A 444 -7.09 2.27 -0.35
C PHE A 444 -8.48 1.90 -0.92
N LEU A 445 -9.43 1.52 -0.07
CA LEU A 445 -10.79 1.17 -0.50
C LEU A 445 -11.58 2.36 -1.07
N ILE A 446 -11.08 3.59 -0.91
CA ILE A 446 -11.67 4.76 -1.58
C ILE A 446 -11.66 4.62 -3.10
N GLY A 447 -10.63 4.02 -3.68
CA GLY A 447 -10.52 3.87 -5.13
C GLY A 447 -11.62 2.96 -5.71
N PRO A 448 -11.69 1.68 -5.28
CA PRO A 448 -12.74 0.75 -5.72
C PRO A 448 -14.15 1.27 -5.41
N PHE A 449 -14.33 1.96 -4.28
CA PHE A 449 -15.59 2.58 -3.91
C PHE A 449 -16.00 3.68 -4.90
N ILE A 450 -15.13 4.63 -5.19
CA ILE A 450 -15.43 5.74 -6.11
C ILE A 450 -15.68 5.22 -7.53
N SER A 451 -14.88 4.27 -8.02
CA SER A 451 -15.11 3.64 -9.33
C SER A 451 -16.50 2.99 -9.41
N SER A 452 -16.89 2.26 -8.36
CA SER A 452 -18.22 1.63 -8.28
C SER A 452 -19.34 2.66 -8.18
N TYR A 453 -19.18 3.67 -7.33
CA TYR A 453 -20.14 4.74 -7.12
C TYR A 453 -20.45 5.50 -8.42
N LEU A 454 -19.42 5.86 -9.18
CA LEU A 454 -19.59 6.54 -10.45
C LEU A 454 -20.20 5.64 -11.51
N LYS A 455 -19.77 4.37 -11.59
CA LYS A 455 -20.35 3.37 -12.52
C LYS A 455 -21.85 3.22 -12.34
N VAL A 456 -22.32 2.97 -11.12
CA VAL A 456 -23.76 2.76 -10.85
C VAL A 456 -24.57 4.05 -10.94
N ASN A 457 -23.93 5.21 -10.99
CA ASN A 457 -24.57 6.51 -11.23
C ASN A 457 -24.29 7.06 -12.63
N ASN A 458 -23.95 6.16 -13.57
CA ASN A 458 -23.74 6.43 -15.00
C ASN A 458 -22.73 7.54 -15.29
N PHE A 459 -21.75 7.74 -14.42
CA PHE A 459 -20.76 8.81 -14.51
C PHE A 459 -21.39 10.20 -14.75
N SER A 460 -22.59 10.42 -14.21
CA SER A 460 -23.29 11.71 -14.32
C SER A 460 -22.46 12.82 -13.68
N MET A 461 -22.61 14.05 -14.19
CA MET A 461 -21.92 15.23 -13.65
C MET A 461 -22.20 15.42 -12.15
N GLU A 462 -23.41 15.11 -11.68
CA GLU A 462 -23.77 15.12 -10.26
C GLU A 462 -22.95 14.10 -9.46
N SER A 463 -22.85 12.86 -9.95
CA SER A 463 -22.06 11.82 -9.30
C SER A 463 -20.56 12.15 -9.27
N GLN A 464 -20.01 12.75 -10.33
CA GLN A 464 -18.62 13.20 -10.38
C GLN A 464 -18.34 14.33 -9.39
N LEU A 465 -19.25 15.30 -9.27
CA LEU A 465 -19.16 16.34 -8.25
C LEU A 465 -19.20 15.75 -6.84
N ARG A 466 -20.11 14.80 -6.60
CA ARG A 466 -20.21 14.13 -5.29
C ARG A 466 -18.98 13.29 -4.96
N ALA A 467 -18.43 12.57 -5.93
CA ALA A 467 -17.17 11.84 -5.77
C ALA A 467 -15.99 12.77 -5.46
N SER A 468 -15.96 13.97 -6.08
CA SER A 468 -14.94 14.99 -5.77
C SER A 468 -15.04 15.46 -4.31
N LEU A 469 -16.26 15.64 -3.79
CA LEU A 469 -16.47 16.00 -2.37
C LEU A 469 -16.09 14.86 -1.42
N MET A 470 -16.30 13.59 -1.82
CA MET A 470 -15.94 12.42 -1.02
C MET A 470 -14.44 12.31 -0.76
N ILE A 471 -13.60 12.80 -1.67
CA ILE A 471 -12.13 12.74 -1.53
C ILE A 471 -11.52 13.97 -0.84
N GLU A 472 -12.28 15.04 -0.60
CA GLU A 472 -11.77 16.27 0.05
C GLU A 472 -11.05 16.02 1.39
N PRO A 473 -11.52 15.13 2.29
CA PRO A 473 -10.83 14.87 3.55
C PRO A 473 -9.40 14.35 3.35
N PHE A 474 -9.14 13.56 2.31
CA PHE A 474 -7.79 13.10 1.97
C PHE A 474 -6.86 14.25 1.58
N ILE A 475 -7.38 15.34 1.00
CA ILE A 475 -6.59 16.53 0.67
C ILE A 475 -6.09 17.22 1.95
N ASN A 476 -6.96 17.28 2.96
CA ASN A 476 -6.58 17.80 4.27
C ASN A 476 -5.55 16.89 4.93
N HIS A 477 -5.81 15.57 4.95
CA HIS A 477 -4.87 14.58 5.49
C HIS A 477 -3.47 14.72 4.86
N LEU A 478 -3.40 14.73 3.53
CA LEU A 478 -2.16 14.87 2.75
C LEU A 478 -1.34 16.11 3.11
N SER A 479 -1.98 17.19 3.56
CA SER A 479 -1.33 18.49 3.77
C SER A 479 -1.19 18.92 5.23
N ARG A 480 -1.87 18.26 6.17
CA ARG A 480 -1.95 18.73 7.57
C ARG A 480 -1.92 17.64 8.64
N GLU A 481 -2.15 16.38 8.30
CA GLU A 481 -2.32 15.30 9.29
C GLU A 481 -1.43 14.09 8.97
N GLY A 482 -1.19 13.23 9.96
CA GLY A 482 -0.36 12.04 9.79
C GLY A 482 1.04 12.35 9.25
N CYS A 483 1.32 11.86 8.03
CA CYS A 483 2.58 12.11 7.31
C CYS A 483 2.34 13.11 6.17
N LEU A 484 2.95 14.30 6.30
CA LEU A 484 2.82 15.34 5.28
C LEU A 484 3.33 14.85 3.92
N GLY A 485 2.50 15.01 2.89
CA GLY A 485 2.81 14.54 1.54
C GLY A 485 2.61 13.04 1.33
N SER A 486 1.89 12.35 2.22
CA SER A 486 1.45 10.97 2.02
C SER A 486 0.07 10.70 2.61
N ILE A 487 -0.43 9.46 2.46
CA ILE A 487 -1.72 9.02 3.00
C ILE A 487 -1.48 7.79 3.86
N SER A 488 -2.13 7.77 5.03
CA SER A 488 -2.00 6.67 5.96
C SER A 488 -2.74 5.42 5.47
N GLU A 489 -2.29 4.28 5.96
CA GLU A 489 -2.84 2.98 5.64
C GLU A 489 -4.28 2.84 6.14
N ILE A 490 -4.47 3.13 7.43
CA ILE A 490 -5.72 2.94 8.15
C ILE A 490 -6.08 4.15 9.01
N PHE A 491 -7.35 4.23 9.37
CA PHE A 491 -7.91 5.25 10.24
C PHE A 491 -8.84 4.60 11.27
N ASP A 492 -9.00 5.24 12.42
CA ASP A 492 -10.00 4.80 13.39
C ASP A 492 -11.38 4.74 12.74
N GLY A 493 -12.11 3.66 13.01
CA GLY A 493 -13.50 3.53 12.60
C GLY A 493 -14.35 4.65 13.18
N ASN A 494 -14.28 4.89 14.48
CA ASN A 494 -15.08 5.94 15.10
C ASN A 494 -14.46 7.34 14.91
N MET A 495 -15.31 8.36 14.99
CA MET A 495 -14.84 9.75 15.04
C MET A 495 -13.81 9.92 16.17
N PRO A 496 -12.73 10.69 15.96
CA PRO A 496 -12.51 11.61 14.84
C PRO A 496 -11.83 11.00 13.60
N HIS A 497 -11.81 9.67 13.43
CA HIS A 497 -11.11 9.00 12.33
C HIS A 497 -9.60 9.28 12.30
N SER A 498 -8.96 9.23 13.46
CA SER A 498 -7.51 9.49 13.58
C SER A 498 -6.72 8.56 12.65
N PRO A 499 -5.65 9.03 11.98
CA PRO A 499 -4.78 8.15 11.22
C PRO A 499 -4.04 7.17 12.15
N ARG A 500 -3.93 5.92 11.71
CA ARG A 500 -3.37 4.78 12.44
C ARG A 500 -2.49 3.96 11.50
N GLY A 501 -1.87 2.92 12.06
CA GLY A 501 -1.04 2.01 11.28
C GLY A 501 0.10 2.75 10.58
N CYS A 502 0.47 2.28 9.40
CA CYS A 502 1.52 2.87 8.62
C CYS A 502 1.11 4.27 8.13
N PHE A 503 1.94 5.28 8.41
CA PHE A 503 1.54 6.67 8.19
C PHE A 503 1.65 7.10 6.71
N ALA A 504 2.42 6.37 5.90
CA ALA A 504 2.63 6.60 4.48
C ALA A 504 2.54 5.28 3.71
N GLN A 505 1.43 5.05 3.01
CA GLN A 505 1.11 3.75 2.44
C GLN A 505 0.78 3.82 0.95
N ALA A 506 1.43 2.93 0.18
CA ALA A 506 1.42 2.93 -1.28
C ALA A 506 0.01 2.79 -1.86
N TRP A 507 -0.76 1.77 -1.44
CA TRP A 507 -2.09 1.51 -2.00
C TRP A 507 -3.11 2.62 -1.70
N SER A 508 -2.96 3.36 -0.59
CA SER A 508 -3.85 4.47 -0.24
C SER A 508 -3.59 5.66 -1.16
N VAL A 509 -2.32 5.97 -1.40
CA VAL A 509 -1.91 7.01 -2.37
C VAL A 509 -2.28 6.60 -3.79
N ALA A 510 -2.00 5.36 -4.16
CA ALA A 510 -2.22 4.83 -5.50
C ALA A 510 -3.70 4.82 -5.87
N GLU A 511 -4.57 4.27 -5.03
CA GLU A 511 -5.99 4.17 -5.36
C GLU A 511 -6.68 5.53 -5.35
N LEU A 512 -6.28 6.47 -4.47
CA LEU A 512 -6.78 7.84 -4.54
C LEU A 512 -6.34 8.54 -5.84
N LEU A 513 -5.06 8.43 -6.20
CA LEU A 513 -4.53 9.00 -7.43
C LEU A 513 -5.21 8.41 -8.67
N ARG A 514 -5.36 7.08 -8.70
CA ARG A 514 -6.02 6.35 -9.78
C ARG A 514 -7.46 6.80 -9.94
N CYS A 515 -8.28 6.74 -8.90
CA CYS A 515 -9.70 7.09 -9.03
C CYS A 515 -9.90 8.59 -9.30
N TYR A 516 -8.98 9.45 -8.84
CA TYR A 516 -9.04 10.87 -9.16
C TYR A 516 -8.84 11.16 -10.65
N ILE A 517 -7.86 10.50 -11.29
CA ILE A 517 -7.59 10.68 -12.73
C ILE A 517 -8.58 9.90 -13.58
N GLU A 518 -8.69 8.59 -13.36
CA GLU A 518 -9.50 7.71 -14.20
C GLU A 518 -10.99 8.01 -14.03
N ASP A 519 -11.49 8.08 -12.80
CA ASP A 519 -12.93 8.08 -12.56
C ASP A 519 -13.49 9.50 -12.42
N ILE A 520 -12.90 10.33 -11.55
CA ILE A 520 -13.42 11.67 -11.26
C ILE A 520 -13.15 12.63 -12.43
N LYS A 521 -11.92 12.67 -12.95
CA LYS A 521 -11.57 13.47 -14.14
C LYS A 521 -11.97 12.83 -15.46
N GLY A 522 -12.33 11.54 -15.46
CA GLY A 522 -12.74 10.81 -16.66
C GLY A 522 -11.61 10.55 -17.65
N GLN A 523 -10.34 10.56 -17.22
CA GLN A 523 -9.18 10.36 -18.08
C GLN A 523 -8.80 8.88 -18.14
N LYS A 524 -9.75 8.02 -18.52
CA LYS A 524 -9.51 6.59 -18.70
C LYS A 524 -8.86 6.30 -20.05
N PRO A 525 -7.97 5.31 -20.13
CA PRO A 525 -7.60 4.74 -21.41
C PRO A 525 -8.83 4.11 -22.06
N GLU A 526 -9.03 4.36 -23.36
CA GLU A 526 -10.00 3.61 -24.16
C GLU A 526 -9.28 2.39 -24.75
N ILE A 527 -9.74 1.17 -24.43
CA ILE A 527 -9.30 0.00 -25.17
C ILE A 527 -10.21 -0.19 -26.39
N VAL A 528 -9.61 -0.35 -27.55
CA VAL A 528 -10.28 -0.90 -28.73
C VAL A 528 -9.99 -2.41 -28.76
N ILE A 529 -10.78 -3.20 -28.03
CA ILE A 529 -10.73 -4.69 -28.08
C ILE A 529 -11.61 -5.20 -29.20
#